data_AF-A0A060CGZ2-F1
#
_entry.id   AF-A0A060CGZ2-F1
#
_cell.length_a   1.000
_cell.length_b   1.000
_cell.length_c   1.000
_cell.angle_alpha   90.00
_cell.angle_beta   90.00
_cell.angle_gamma   90.00
#
_symmetry.space_group_name_H-M   'P 1'
#
loop_
_entity.id
_entity.type
_entity.pdbx_description
1 polymer ?
#
loop_
_entity_poly.entity_id
_entity_poly.type
_entity_poly.pdbx_seq_one_letter_code
_entity_poly.pdbx_strand_id
1 'polypeptide(L)'
;TTFTPQQVDIDTDSPEGWSYLTSILDRLSASHVSSIRLDAVGYGAKQADTSCFMTEKTFGLIARIRKEAADRGLETLIEVHSHYRKQIDIASKVDRVYDFALPPLLLHSLFTGDVSALAHWTEVRPNNAVTVLDTHDGIGVIDVGRTSLDHSVAGLIPARTSTQLVTTT
;
A
#
# COMPACT_ATOMS: atom_id res chain seq x y z
N THR A 1 -18.67 -7.46 1.34
CA THR A 1 -17.72 -7.14 0.27
C THR A 1 -16.96 -5.90 0.68
N THR A 2 -15.64 -5.88 0.56
CA THR A 2 -14.80 -4.73 0.98
C THR A 2 -14.99 -3.51 0.08
N PHE A 3 -15.19 -3.73 -1.23
CA PHE A 3 -15.35 -2.68 -2.22
C PHE A 3 -16.79 -2.67 -2.77
N THR A 4 -16.96 -2.96 -4.06
CA THR A 4 -18.28 -3.01 -4.68
C THR A 4 -19.03 -4.30 -4.34
N PRO A 5 -20.37 -4.34 -4.44
CA PRO A 5 -21.15 -5.56 -4.29
C PRO A 5 -20.76 -6.66 -5.29
N GLN A 6 -20.14 -6.30 -6.42
CA GLN A 6 -19.67 -7.21 -7.46
C GLN A 6 -18.31 -7.83 -7.14
N GLN A 7 -17.59 -7.32 -6.13
CA GLN A 7 -16.29 -7.81 -5.71
C GLN A 7 -16.41 -8.58 -4.39
N VAL A 8 -16.33 -9.91 -4.48
CA VAL A 8 -16.41 -10.81 -3.32
C VAL A 8 -15.00 -11.03 -2.76
N ASP A 9 -14.87 -10.89 -1.44
CA ASP A 9 -13.64 -11.22 -0.72
C ASP A 9 -13.38 -12.73 -0.79
N ILE A 10 -12.17 -13.13 -1.19
CA ILE A 10 -11.76 -14.54 -1.17
C ILE A 10 -11.41 -14.94 0.27
N ASP A 11 -11.94 -16.07 0.72
CA ASP A 11 -11.54 -16.66 2.00
C ASP A 11 -10.15 -17.30 1.88
N THR A 12 -9.13 -16.60 2.38
CA THR A 12 -7.73 -17.00 2.30
C THR A 12 -7.31 -18.05 3.34
N ASP A 13 -8.18 -18.36 4.31
CA ASP A 13 -7.99 -19.47 5.24
C ASP A 13 -8.50 -20.80 4.67
N SER A 14 -9.47 -20.73 3.75
CA SER A 14 -10.02 -21.93 3.11
C SER A 14 -8.98 -22.63 2.20
N PRO A 15 -8.93 -23.98 2.18
CA PRO A 15 -8.11 -24.73 1.25
C PRO A 15 -8.38 -24.36 -0.22
N GLU A 16 -9.64 -24.16 -0.57
CA GLU A 16 -10.09 -23.84 -1.92
C GLU A 16 -9.64 -22.43 -2.35
N GLY A 17 -9.82 -21.43 -1.48
CA GLY A 17 -9.37 -20.07 -1.73
C GLY A 17 -7.85 -19.99 -1.86
N TRP A 18 -7.12 -20.71 -1.02
CA TRP A 18 -5.67 -20.80 -1.14
C TRP A 18 -5.22 -21.47 -2.44
N SER A 19 -5.83 -22.62 -2.79
CA SER A 19 -5.53 -23.33 -4.04
C SER A 19 -5.81 -22.45 -5.26
N TYR A 20 -6.88 -21.64 -5.21
CA TYR A 20 -7.18 -20.68 -6.28
C TYR A 20 -6.09 -19.63 -6.41
N LEU A 21 -5.65 -19.02 -5.29
CA LEU A 21 -4.58 -18.02 -5.30
C LEU A 21 -3.26 -18.60 -5.84
N THR A 22 -2.85 -19.80 -5.39
CA THR A 22 -1.60 -20.42 -5.88
C THR A 22 -1.69 -20.77 -7.36
N SER A 23 -2.87 -21.18 -7.86
CA SER A 23 -3.06 -21.44 -9.29
C SER A 23 -2.86 -20.20 -10.17
N ILE A 24 -3.16 -19.01 -9.63
CA ILE A 24 -2.89 -17.73 -10.29
C ILE A 24 -1.38 -17.49 -10.34
N LEU A 25 -0.66 -17.71 -9.23
CA LEU A 25 0.80 -17.57 -9.19
C LEU A 25 1.49 -18.51 -10.18
N ASP A 26 1.05 -19.78 -10.25
CA ASP A 26 1.55 -20.76 -11.22
C ASP A 26 1.39 -20.25 -12.65
N ARG A 27 0.20 -19.73 -12.97
CA ARG A 27 -0.12 -19.24 -14.31
C ARG A 27 0.66 -17.98 -14.69
N LEU A 28 0.85 -17.06 -13.75
CA LEU A 28 1.64 -15.85 -13.98
C LEU A 28 3.12 -16.19 -14.19
N SER A 29 3.67 -17.10 -13.37
CA SER A 29 5.04 -17.58 -13.51
C SER A 29 5.26 -18.30 -14.84
N ALA A 30 4.37 -19.23 -15.22
CA ALA A 30 4.42 -19.89 -16.53
C ALA A 30 4.30 -18.91 -17.72
N SER A 31 3.74 -17.73 -17.50
CA SER A 31 3.63 -16.66 -18.49
C SER A 31 4.83 -15.70 -18.48
N HIS A 32 5.90 -16.02 -17.75
CA HIS A 32 7.13 -15.23 -17.63
C HIS A 32 6.91 -13.82 -17.02
N VAL A 33 5.88 -13.66 -16.19
CA VAL A 33 5.74 -12.47 -15.34
C VAL A 33 6.88 -12.48 -14.31
N SER A 34 7.49 -11.32 -14.06
CA SER A 34 8.57 -11.16 -13.08
C SER A 34 8.09 -10.62 -11.74
N SER A 35 6.99 -9.87 -11.74
CA SER A 35 6.49 -9.16 -10.56
C SER A 35 4.97 -9.13 -10.56
N ILE A 36 4.37 -9.24 -9.38
CA ILE A 36 2.92 -9.20 -9.20
C ILE A 36 2.52 -8.08 -8.26
N ARG A 37 1.50 -7.30 -8.63
CA ARG A 37 0.90 -6.30 -7.75
C ARG A 37 -0.19 -6.96 -6.91
N LEU A 38 -0.03 -6.94 -5.59
CA LEU A 38 -1.03 -7.43 -4.64
C LEU A 38 -1.98 -6.28 -4.29
N ASP A 39 -3.05 -6.19 -5.08
CA ASP A 39 -4.14 -5.22 -4.91
C ASP A 39 -4.89 -5.47 -3.60
N ALA A 40 -5.20 -4.39 -2.87
CA ALA A 40 -6.04 -4.45 -1.67
C ALA A 40 -5.60 -5.47 -0.60
N VAL A 41 -4.32 -5.87 -0.61
CA VAL A 41 -3.82 -6.97 0.24
C VAL A 41 -3.96 -6.67 1.72
N GLY A 42 -4.03 -5.38 2.09
CA GLY A 42 -4.30 -4.93 3.44
C GLY A 42 -5.59 -5.50 4.06
N TYR A 43 -6.56 -5.88 3.23
CA TYR A 43 -7.84 -6.47 3.62
C TYR A 43 -7.95 -7.98 3.33
N GLY A 44 -6.86 -8.61 2.86
CA GLY A 44 -6.88 -9.99 2.36
C GLY A 44 -7.11 -11.06 3.43
N ALA A 45 -6.99 -10.72 4.71
CA ALA A 45 -7.27 -11.62 5.83
C ALA A 45 -8.39 -11.05 6.71
N LYS A 46 -9.38 -11.88 7.05
CA LYS A 46 -10.49 -11.48 7.91
C LYS A 46 -10.30 -12.04 9.33
N GLN A 47 -10.56 -11.21 10.33
CA GLN A 47 -10.49 -11.60 11.74
C GLN A 47 -11.58 -10.86 12.51
N ALA A 48 -12.46 -11.63 13.18
CA ALA A 48 -13.54 -11.09 13.99
C ALA A 48 -13.00 -10.09 15.04
N ASP A 49 -13.80 -9.07 15.35
CA ASP A 49 -13.51 -8.04 16.34
C ASP A 49 -12.23 -7.21 16.07
N THR A 50 -11.79 -7.15 14.81
CA THR A 50 -10.69 -6.29 14.35
C THR A 50 -11.11 -5.43 13.16
N SER A 51 -10.30 -4.43 12.80
CA SER A 51 -10.51 -3.65 11.58
C SER A 51 -10.34 -4.46 10.29
N CYS A 52 -9.80 -5.69 10.38
CA CYS A 52 -9.36 -6.50 9.23
C CYS A 52 -8.38 -5.80 8.28
N PHE A 53 -7.76 -4.69 8.71
CA PHE A 53 -6.81 -3.92 7.90
C PHE A 53 -5.42 -3.98 8.51
N MET A 54 -4.47 -4.57 7.77
CA MET A 54 -3.07 -4.69 8.18
C MET A 54 -2.88 -5.26 9.59
N THR A 55 -3.67 -6.29 9.96
CA THR A 55 -3.51 -7.01 11.23
C THR A 55 -2.32 -7.96 11.15
N GLU A 56 -1.92 -8.56 12.28
CA GLU A 56 -0.89 -9.62 12.28
C GLU A 56 -1.25 -10.77 11.34
N LYS A 57 -2.55 -11.11 11.25
CA LYS A 57 -3.05 -12.12 10.31
C LYS A 57 -2.83 -11.69 8.86
N THR A 58 -3.08 -10.43 8.52
CA THR A 58 -2.79 -9.88 7.18
C THR A 58 -1.29 -9.95 6.86
N PHE A 59 -0.41 -9.61 7.82
CA PHE A 59 1.03 -9.76 7.61
C PHE A 59 1.45 -11.23 7.41
N GLY A 60 0.83 -12.17 8.13
CA GLY A 60 1.02 -13.60 7.92
C GLY A 60 0.62 -14.05 6.50
N LEU A 61 -0.52 -13.56 6.00
CA LEU A 61 -0.97 -13.81 4.63
C LEU A 61 0.02 -13.24 3.60
N ILE A 62 0.46 -11.99 3.76
CA ILE A 62 1.43 -11.35 2.86
C ILE A 62 2.73 -12.16 2.83
N ALA A 63 3.25 -12.56 3.99
CA ALA A 63 4.46 -13.38 4.08
C ALA A 63 4.30 -14.75 3.39
N ARG A 64 3.12 -15.37 3.51
CA ARG A 64 2.80 -16.64 2.85
C ARG A 64 2.74 -16.48 1.32
N ILE A 65 2.03 -15.47 0.82
CA ILE A 65 1.96 -15.18 -0.63
C ILE A 65 3.34 -14.87 -1.18
N ARG A 66 4.12 -14.04 -0.47
CA ARG A 66 5.49 -13.70 -0.83
C ARG A 66 6.37 -14.94 -0.98
N LYS A 67 6.29 -15.88 -0.04
CA LYS A 67 7.04 -17.14 -0.12
C LYS A 67 6.66 -17.93 -1.37
N GLU A 68 5.37 -18.15 -1.60
CA GLU A 68 4.89 -18.89 -2.78
C GLU A 68 5.27 -18.21 -4.10
N ALA A 69 5.23 -16.87 -4.14
CA ALA A 69 5.62 -16.07 -5.29
C ALA A 69 7.12 -16.21 -5.55
N ALA A 70 7.96 -16.07 -4.51
CA ALA A 70 9.41 -16.20 -4.62
C ALA A 70 9.84 -17.60 -5.09
N ASP A 71 9.20 -18.66 -4.60
CA ASP A 71 9.44 -20.05 -5.04
C ASP A 71 9.15 -20.25 -6.55
N ARG A 72 8.40 -19.32 -7.16
CA ARG A 72 8.05 -19.28 -8.59
C ARG A 72 8.77 -18.19 -9.38
N GLY A 73 9.75 -17.51 -8.77
CA GLY A 73 10.51 -16.43 -9.39
C GLY A 73 9.73 -15.12 -9.55
N LEU A 74 8.66 -14.92 -8.77
CA LEU A 74 7.83 -13.71 -8.78
C LEU A 74 8.19 -12.79 -7.60
N GLU A 75 8.43 -11.51 -7.87
CA GLU A 75 8.58 -10.46 -6.84
C GLU A 75 7.21 -9.86 -6.50
N THR A 76 6.94 -9.56 -5.22
CA THR A 76 5.66 -8.95 -4.81
C THR A 76 5.74 -7.44 -4.64
N LEU A 77 4.78 -6.72 -5.23
CA LEU A 77 4.56 -5.30 -5.01
C LEU A 77 3.21 -5.12 -4.34
N ILE A 78 3.21 -4.74 -3.07
CA ILE A 78 1.96 -4.55 -2.36
C ILE A 78 1.41 -3.15 -2.61
N GLU A 79 0.09 -3.06 -2.79
CA GLU A 79 -0.62 -1.80 -2.76
C GLU A 79 -1.35 -1.67 -1.42
N VAL A 80 -1.00 -0.60 -0.69
CA VAL A 80 -1.64 -0.20 0.55
C VAL A 80 -1.59 1.32 0.57
N HIS A 81 -2.72 1.99 0.76
CA HIS A 81 -2.78 3.41 1.11
C HIS A 81 -2.91 3.57 2.62
N SER A 82 -1.98 4.29 3.25
CA SER A 82 -1.95 4.48 4.69
C SER A 82 -0.93 5.55 5.09
N HIS A 83 -1.02 6.02 6.34
CA HIS A 83 -0.08 6.98 6.90
C HIS A 83 1.39 6.56 6.69
N TYR A 84 2.26 7.49 6.27
CA TYR A 84 3.64 7.21 5.86
C TYR A 84 4.45 6.32 6.83
N ARG A 85 4.30 6.48 8.15
CA ARG A 85 5.00 5.62 9.13
C ARG A 85 4.61 4.16 9.00
N LYS A 86 3.32 3.90 8.80
CA LYS A 86 2.82 2.54 8.57
C LYS A 86 3.34 2.00 7.25
N GLN A 87 3.46 2.83 6.21
CA GLN A 87 4.12 2.43 4.96
C GLN A 87 5.58 2.00 5.18
N ILE A 88 6.34 2.77 5.97
CA ILE A 88 7.73 2.43 6.32
C ILE A 88 7.78 1.08 7.05
N ASP A 89 6.92 0.89 8.06
CA ASP A 89 6.86 -0.36 8.82
C ASP A 89 6.50 -1.55 7.93
N ILE A 90 5.55 -1.36 7.00
CA ILE A 90 5.15 -2.39 6.04
C ILE A 90 6.31 -2.72 5.09
N ALA A 91 6.99 -1.70 4.56
CA ALA A 91 8.08 -1.86 3.61
C ALA A 91 9.22 -2.72 4.15
N SER A 92 9.43 -2.75 5.47
CA SER A 92 10.41 -3.62 6.13
C SER A 92 10.07 -5.13 6.09
N LYS A 93 8.84 -5.50 5.69
CA LYS A 93 8.29 -6.87 5.77
C LYS A 93 7.92 -7.48 4.41
N VAL A 94 8.06 -6.71 3.32
CA VAL A 94 7.56 -7.06 1.98
C VAL A 94 8.65 -6.78 0.93
N ASP A 95 8.51 -7.32 -0.28
CA ASP A 95 9.55 -7.10 -1.31
C ASP A 95 9.52 -5.64 -1.79
N ARG A 96 8.36 -5.14 -2.24
CA ARG A 96 8.19 -3.77 -2.74
C ARG A 96 6.93 -3.09 -2.21
N VAL A 97 7.01 -1.78 -2.07
CA VAL A 97 5.89 -0.88 -1.78
C VAL A 97 5.83 0.23 -2.83
N TYR A 98 4.71 0.94 -2.92
CA TYR A 98 4.64 2.18 -3.70
C TYR A 98 5.08 3.38 -2.87
N ASP A 99 5.73 4.35 -3.53
CA ASP A 99 6.01 5.66 -2.93
C ASP A 99 4.82 6.61 -3.10
N PHE A 100 3.72 6.34 -2.40
CA PHE A 100 2.51 7.17 -2.47
C PHE A 100 2.64 8.52 -1.76
N ALA A 101 3.65 8.69 -0.90
CA ALA A 101 3.90 9.97 -0.25
C ALA A 101 4.57 10.98 -1.20
N LEU A 102 5.34 10.53 -2.19
CA LEU A 102 6.07 11.42 -3.09
C LEU A 102 5.18 12.36 -3.92
N PRO A 103 4.14 11.90 -4.64
CA PRO A 103 3.31 12.78 -5.48
C PRO A 103 2.73 14.00 -4.74
N PRO A 104 2.03 13.85 -3.60
CA PRO A 104 1.45 15.02 -2.91
C PRO A 104 2.52 15.92 -2.29
N LEU A 105 3.69 15.39 -1.87
CA LEU A 105 4.81 16.22 -1.42
C LEU A 105 5.41 17.05 -2.56
N LEU A 106 5.55 16.46 -3.74
CA LEU A 106 6.04 17.17 -4.91
C LEU A 106 5.08 18.31 -5.28
N LEU A 107 3.77 18.06 -5.32
CA LEU A 107 2.76 19.09 -5.55
C LEU A 107 2.81 20.18 -4.48
N HIS A 108 2.89 19.80 -3.19
CA HIS A 108 3.04 20.75 -2.10
C HIS A 108 4.24 21.67 -2.32
N SER A 109 5.41 21.12 -2.64
CA SER A 109 6.62 21.90 -2.89
C SER A 109 6.50 22.80 -4.11
N LEU A 110 5.88 22.34 -5.20
CA LEU A 110 5.67 23.15 -6.41
C LEU A 110 4.71 24.33 -6.17
N PHE A 111 3.62 24.14 -5.41
CA PHE A 111 2.63 25.18 -5.18
C PHE A 111 2.98 26.17 -4.07
N THR A 112 3.77 25.74 -3.09
CA THR A 112 4.10 26.58 -1.91
C THR A 112 5.54 27.11 -1.92
N GLY A 113 6.42 26.49 -2.71
CA GLY A 113 7.87 26.73 -2.64
C GLY A 113 8.54 26.09 -1.41
N ASP A 114 7.80 25.41 -0.53
CA ASP A 114 8.35 24.73 0.64
C ASP A 114 8.77 23.29 0.31
N VAL A 115 10.08 23.03 0.37
CA VAL A 115 10.68 21.72 0.09
C VAL A 115 10.98 20.90 1.34
N SER A 116 10.68 21.43 2.54
CA SER A 116 11.08 20.80 3.81
C SER A 116 10.49 19.40 4.00
N ALA A 117 9.19 19.23 3.73
CA ALA A 117 8.52 17.94 3.84
C ALA A 117 9.02 16.92 2.81
N LEU A 118 9.28 17.35 1.57
CA LEU A 118 9.86 16.51 0.53
C LEU A 118 11.29 16.08 0.89
N ALA A 119 12.12 17.02 1.34
CA ALA A 119 13.48 16.73 1.78
C ALA A 119 13.49 15.70 2.92
N HIS A 120 12.66 15.92 3.95
CA HIS A 120 12.53 14.96 5.05
C HIS A 120 12.07 13.57 4.54
N TRP A 121 11.09 13.51 3.63
CA TRP A 121 10.65 12.24 3.08
C TRP A 121 11.77 11.49 2.37
N THR A 122 12.63 12.18 1.60
CA THR A 122 13.77 11.53 0.94
C THR A 122 14.77 10.89 1.91
N GLU A 123 14.83 11.36 3.16
CA GLU A 123 15.68 10.79 4.21
C GLU A 123 15.08 9.53 4.84
N VAL A 124 13.74 9.46 4.95
CA VAL A 124 13.06 8.39 5.70
C VAL A 124 12.33 7.37 4.82
N ARG A 125 12.18 7.63 3.52
CA ARG A 125 11.45 6.75 2.61
C ARG A 125 12.09 5.36 2.52
N PRO A 126 11.29 4.29 2.31
CA PRO A 126 11.84 2.95 2.11
C PRO A 126 12.69 2.84 0.84
N ASN A 127 13.81 2.11 0.92
CA ASN A 127 14.69 1.87 -0.23
C ASN A 127 14.11 0.89 -1.27
N ASN A 128 13.12 0.09 -0.86
CA ASN A 128 12.41 -0.84 -1.74
C ASN A 128 11.13 -0.26 -2.34
N ALA A 129 10.93 1.05 -2.26
CA ALA A 129 9.77 1.72 -2.84
C ALA A 129 9.88 1.88 -4.37
N VAL A 130 8.79 1.62 -5.08
CA VAL A 130 8.59 1.98 -6.48
C VAL A 130 8.11 3.42 -6.54
N THR A 131 8.97 4.29 -7.08
CA THR A 131 8.68 5.71 -7.24
C THR A 131 7.57 5.94 -8.25
N VAL A 132 6.56 6.73 -7.86
CA VAL A 132 5.45 7.14 -8.73
C VAL A 132 5.24 8.66 -8.64
N LEU A 133 4.66 9.25 -9.69
CA LEU A 133 4.21 10.65 -9.71
C LEU A 133 2.68 10.76 -9.74
N ASP A 134 2.00 9.68 -10.12
CA ASP A 134 0.55 9.49 -10.05
C ASP A 134 0.26 7.99 -10.22
N THR A 135 -0.99 7.59 -10.01
CA THR A 135 -1.48 6.23 -10.22
C THR A 135 -2.82 6.24 -10.97
N HIS A 136 -3.33 5.08 -11.34
CA HIS A 136 -4.68 4.98 -11.91
C HIS A 136 -5.79 5.32 -10.91
N ASP A 137 -5.49 5.29 -9.60
CA ASP A 137 -6.38 5.70 -8.52
C ASP A 137 -6.26 7.20 -8.20
N GLY A 138 -5.32 7.91 -8.85
CA GLY A 138 -4.98 9.30 -8.58
C GLY A 138 -3.99 9.48 -7.42
N ILE A 139 -3.96 10.70 -6.88
CA ILE A 139 -3.04 11.12 -5.81
C ILE A 139 -3.77 11.13 -4.45
N GLY A 140 -3.36 10.22 -3.56
CA GLY A 140 -3.89 10.08 -2.21
C GLY A 140 -3.32 11.08 -1.21
N VAL A 141 -4.13 12.00 -0.69
CA VAL A 141 -3.69 12.94 0.37
C VAL A 141 -3.51 12.23 1.72
N ILE A 142 -4.14 11.07 1.91
CA ILE A 142 -4.02 10.26 3.14
C ILE A 142 -2.59 9.80 3.43
N ASP A 143 -1.76 9.64 2.39
CA ASP A 143 -0.41 9.08 2.52
C ASP A 143 0.56 10.07 3.19
N VAL A 144 0.26 11.38 3.12
CA VAL A 144 1.04 12.47 3.75
C VAL A 144 0.28 13.23 4.82
N GLY A 145 -1.04 13.04 4.89
CA GLY A 145 -1.92 13.68 5.85
C GLY A 145 -1.86 13.05 7.24
N ARG A 146 -2.64 13.60 8.16
CA ARG A 146 -2.84 13.00 9.49
C ARG A 146 -3.56 11.66 9.32
N THR A 147 -3.28 10.71 10.21
CA THR A 147 -4.06 9.48 10.23
C THR A 147 -5.51 9.76 10.62
N SER A 148 -6.45 9.05 9.99
CA SER A 148 -7.88 9.12 10.28
C SER A 148 -8.27 8.49 11.61
N LEU A 149 -7.41 7.65 12.19
CA LEU A 149 -7.67 6.90 13.43
C LEU A 149 -7.32 7.67 14.69
N ASP A 150 -6.31 8.55 14.60
CA ASP A 150 -5.82 9.36 15.70
C ASP A 150 -5.31 10.69 15.16
N HIS A 151 -6.13 11.72 15.30
CA HIS A 151 -5.75 13.04 14.85
C HIS A 151 -4.50 13.56 15.59
N SER A 152 -4.13 13.09 16.78
CA SER A 152 -2.91 13.54 17.46
C SER A 152 -1.62 13.28 16.67
N VAL A 153 -1.63 12.27 15.79
CA VAL A 153 -0.48 11.92 14.95
C VAL A 153 -0.39 12.85 13.74
N ALA A 154 0.69 13.63 13.70
CA ALA A 154 0.99 14.52 12.58
C ALA A 154 1.42 13.75 11.32
N GLY A 155 0.96 14.24 10.17
CA GLY A 155 1.44 13.80 8.87
C GLY A 155 2.76 14.47 8.48
N LEU A 156 3.17 14.26 7.22
CA LEU A 156 4.35 14.91 6.63
C LEU A 156 4.09 16.39 6.29
N ILE A 157 2.83 16.75 6.04
CA ILE A 157 2.40 18.14 5.79
C ILE A 157 1.32 18.58 6.79
N PRO A 158 1.23 19.88 7.12
CA PRO A 158 0.17 20.40 7.97
C PRO A 158 -1.23 20.18 7.38
N ALA A 159 -2.22 19.94 8.25
CA ALA A 159 -3.60 19.63 7.84
C ALA A 159 -4.27 20.74 6.99
N ARG A 160 -3.89 22.01 7.17
CA ARG A 160 -4.42 23.10 6.35
C ARG A 160 -3.93 23.00 4.90
N THR A 161 -2.68 22.59 4.73
CA THR A 161 -2.02 22.46 3.42
C THR A 161 -2.51 21.23 2.67
N SER A 162 -2.77 20.13 3.38
CA SER A 162 -3.36 18.93 2.77
C SER A 162 -4.74 19.20 2.16
N THR A 163 -5.57 20.04 2.80
CA THR A 163 -6.89 20.41 2.26
C THR A 163 -6.78 21.28 1.00
N GLN A 164 -5.79 22.17 0.93
CA GLN A 164 -5.60 23.05 -0.24
C GLN A 164 -5.22 22.26 -1.50
N LEU A 165 -4.45 21.17 -1.35
CA LEU A 165 -4.09 20.27 -2.46
C LEU A 165 -5.32 19.61 -3.09
N VAL A 166 -6.35 19.29 -2.30
CA VAL A 166 -7.61 18.70 -2.81
C VAL A 166 -8.43 19.72 -3.61
N THR A 167 -8.31 21.01 -3.27
CA THR A 167 -9.11 22.07 -3.90
C THR A 167 -8.47 22.72 -5.13
N THR A 168 -7.23 22.37 -5.47
CA THR A 168 -6.49 22.94 -6.62
C THR A 168 -6.49 22.05 -7.87
N THR A 169 -6.98 20.83 -7.76
CA THR A 169 -7.26 19.88 -8.85
C THR A 169 -8.73 19.91 -9.24
#